data_AF-A0A9J6F5S4-F1
#
_entry.id   AF-A0A9J6F5S4-F1
#
_cell.length_a   1.000
_cell.length_b   1.000
_cell.length_c   1.000
_cell.angle_alpha   90.00
_cell.angle_beta   90.00
_cell.angle_gamma   90.00
#
_symmetry.space_group_name_H-M   'P 1'
#
loop_
_entity.id
_entity.type
_entity.pdbx_description
1 polymer ?
#
loop_
_entity_poly.entity_id
_entity_poly.type
_entity_poly.pdbx_seq_one_letter_code
_entity_poly.pdbx_strand_id
1 'polypeptide(L)'
;MYTSQKSIESKVGPVSGWKELLVAVGFRFEPAANGLPASVFFPQADPGERLVQCSTSLQALLGLSVISLSAISKLLSSPEYADDIIELMHQVVGQLGKTEQDSVECHVSVKLWSVPGCHELLASLGKWLQP
;
A
#
# COMPACT_ATOMS: atom_id res chain seq x y z
N MET A 1 -0.37 -17.42 19.98
CA MET A 1 -1.78 -16.96 19.88
C MET A 1 -2.36 -17.49 18.56
N TYR A 2 -3.65 -17.82 18.51
CA TYR A 2 -4.35 -18.25 17.29
C TYR A 2 -5.78 -17.71 17.27
N THR A 3 -6.39 -17.65 16.09
CA THR A 3 -7.81 -17.33 15.89
C THR A 3 -8.42 -18.30 14.87
N SER A 4 -9.74 -18.38 14.81
CA SER A 4 -10.39 -19.21 13.78
C SER A 4 -10.40 -18.50 12.43
N GLN A 5 -10.25 -19.26 11.34
CA GLN A 5 -10.36 -18.71 9.98
C GLN A 5 -11.73 -18.05 9.76
N LYS A 6 -12.81 -18.69 10.26
CA LYS A 6 -14.17 -18.18 10.20
C LYS A 6 -14.33 -16.80 10.85
N SER A 7 -13.63 -16.55 11.97
CA SER A 7 -13.64 -15.24 12.64
C SER A 7 -12.97 -14.15 11.79
N ILE A 8 -11.95 -14.49 11.00
CA ILE A 8 -11.31 -13.53 10.09
C ILE A 8 -12.22 -13.27 8.90
N GLU A 9 -12.77 -14.31 8.28
CA GLU A 9 -13.72 -14.22 7.16
C GLU A 9 -14.91 -13.30 7.50
N SER A 10 -15.45 -13.45 8.71
CA SER A 10 -16.55 -12.59 9.19
C SER A 10 -16.16 -11.13 9.35
N LYS A 11 -14.87 -10.79 9.54
CA LYS A 11 -14.38 -9.41 9.70
C LYS A 11 -13.98 -8.77 8.38
N VAL A 12 -13.36 -9.53 7.48
CA VAL A 12 -12.88 -9.03 6.18
C VAL A 12 -13.99 -8.94 5.14
N GLY A 13 -15.08 -9.71 5.30
CA GLY A 13 -16.23 -9.66 4.41
C GLY A 13 -15.86 -10.04 2.96
N PRO A 14 -16.28 -9.26 1.95
CA PRO A 14 -16.08 -9.61 0.53
C PRO A 14 -14.70 -9.21 -0.01
N VAL A 15 -13.81 -8.67 0.82
CA VAL A 15 -12.47 -8.24 0.40
C VAL A 15 -11.67 -9.45 -0.06
N SER A 16 -11.02 -9.36 -1.23
CA SER A 16 -10.10 -10.37 -1.75
C SER A 16 -8.66 -10.08 -1.32
N GLY A 17 -7.77 -11.08 -1.39
CA GLY A 17 -6.33 -10.89 -1.15
C GLY A 17 -5.89 -10.84 0.32
N TRP A 18 -6.82 -10.77 1.29
CA TRP A 18 -6.47 -10.71 2.72
C TRP A 18 -5.74 -11.97 3.21
N LYS A 19 -6.05 -13.13 2.63
CA LYS A 19 -5.42 -14.40 3.03
C LYS A 19 -3.97 -14.44 2.57
N GLU A 20 -3.74 -14.08 1.32
CA GLU A 20 -2.41 -13.97 0.71
C GLU A 20 -1.55 -12.96 1.46
N LEU A 21 -2.14 -11.83 1.85
CA LEU A 21 -1.49 -10.81 2.68
C LEU A 21 -1.06 -11.36 4.04
N LEU A 22 -1.94 -12.06 4.75
CA LEU A 22 -1.61 -12.67 6.05
C LEU A 22 -0.51 -13.73 5.91
N VAL A 23 -0.56 -14.56 4.86
CA VAL A 23 0.49 -15.53 4.57
C VAL A 23 1.83 -14.83 4.29
N ALA A 24 1.83 -13.74 3.52
CA ALA A 24 3.05 -12.99 3.18
C ALA A 24 3.77 -12.40 4.40
N VAL A 25 3.03 -12.06 5.47
CA VAL A 25 3.58 -11.55 6.74
C VAL A 25 3.77 -12.65 7.80
N GLY A 26 3.61 -13.93 7.43
CA GLY A 26 4.01 -15.07 8.25
C GLY A 26 2.91 -15.72 9.08
N PHE A 27 1.63 -15.40 8.86
CA PHE A 27 0.53 -16.16 9.45
C PHE A 27 0.44 -17.53 8.80
N ARG A 28 0.20 -18.56 9.62
CA ARG A 28 0.04 -19.92 9.15
C ARG A 28 -1.41 -20.34 9.24
N PHE A 29 -1.93 -20.87 8.14
CA PHE A 29 -3.28 -21.42 8.06
C PHE A 29 -3.20 -22.93 8.20
N GLU A 30 -3.96 -23.48 9.13
CA GLU A 30 -4.07 -24.92 9.31
C GLU A 30 -5.53 -25.36 9.09
N PRO A 31 -5.74 -26.46 8.34
CA PRO A 31 -7.08 -26.99 8.14
C PRO A 31 -7.67 -27.52 9.46
N ALA A 32 -8.99 -27.73 9.48
CA ALA A 32 -9.63 -28.37 10.62
C ALA A 32 -9.07 -29.79 10.82
N ALA A 33 -8.54 -30.05 12.01
CA ALA A 33 -7.92 -31.34 12.37
C ALA A 33 -8.05 -31.58 13.88
N ASN A 34 -8.12 -32.85 14.29
CA ASN A 34 -8.08 -33.26 15.70
C ASN A 34 -9.11 -32.56 16.60
N GLY A 35 -10.32 -32.29 16.08
CA GLY A 35 -11.39 -31.60 16.82
C GLY A 35 -11.25 -30.08 16.89
N LEU A 36 -10.21 -29.49 16.28
CA LEU A 36 -10.06 -28.05 16.15
C LEU A 36 -10.65 -27.55 14.82
N PRO A 37 -11.30 -26.37 14.81
CA PRO A 37 -11.73 -25.73 13.58
C PRO A 37 -10.51 -25.24 12.77
N ALA A 38 -10.73 -24.94 11.48
CA ALA A 38 -9.71 -24.29 10.65
C ALA A 38 -9.19 -23.02 11.34
N SER A 39 -7.87 -22.97 11.54
CA SER A 39 -7.24 -22.03 12.47
C SER A 39 -6.12 -21.26 11.78
N VAL A 40 -5.92 -20.04 12.26
CA VAL A 40 -4.89 -19.13 11.77
C VAL A 40 -3.99 -18.78 12.95
N PHE A 41 -2.72 -19.17 12.82
CA PHE A 41 -1.70 -18.99 13.84
C PHE A 41 -0.89 -17.74 13.57
N PHE A 42 -0.68 -16.95 14.62
CA PHE A 42 0.15 -15.76 14.56
C PHE A 42 1.62 -16.17 14.42
N PRO A 43 2.43 -15.40 13.66
CA PRO A 43 3.87 -15.61 13.60
C PRO A 43 4.46 -15.53 15.02
N GLN A 44 5.39 -16.44 15.34
CA GLN A 44 6.03 -16.49 16.68
C GLN A 44 7.16 -15.45 16.82
N ALA A 45 7.68 -14.98 15.69
CA ALA A 45 8.67 -13.92 15.57
C ALA A 45 8.38 -13.14 14.28
N ASP A 46 8.87 -11.92 14.19
CA ASP A 46 8.75 -11.07 12.99
C ASP A 46 10.11 -10.93 12.28
N PRO A 47 10.60 -11.98 11.58
CA PRO A 47 11.90 -11.95 10.95
C PRO A 47 11.94 -10.90 9.83
N GLY A 48 12.88 -9.96 9.93
CA GLY A 48 12.99 -8.86 8.98
C GLY A 48 11.84 -7.86 9.06
N GLU A 49 11.12 -7.82 10.20
CA GLU A 49 10.08 -6.83 10.48
C GLU A 49 8.95 -6.77 9.45
N ARG A 50 8.65 -7.90 8.77
CA ARG A 50 7.67 -7.94 7.68
C ARG A 50 6.28 -7.57 8.14
N LEU A 51 5.87 -8.01 9.33
CA LEU A 51 4.58 -7.69 9.90
C LEU A 51 4.50 -6.20 10.25
N VAL A 52 5.55 -5.66 10.88
CA VAL A 52 5.65 -4.23 11.20
C VAL A 52 5.63 -3.38 9.92
N GLN A 53 6.46 -3.70 8.94
CA GLN A 53 6.53 -3.00 7.65
C GLN A 53 5.18 -3.03 6.93
N CYS A 54 4.54 -4.19 6.83
CA CYS A 54 3.22 -4.31 6.23
C CYS A 54 2.17 -3.45 6.97
N SER A 55 2.19 -3.45 8.30
CA SER A 55 1.29 -2.62 9.11
C SER A 55 1.52 -1.13 8.83
N THR A 56 2.79 -0.69 8.77
CA THR A 56 3.15 0.69 8.45
C THR A 56 2.70 1.07 7.03
N SER A 57 2.90 0.21 6.04
CA SER A 57 2.42 0.44 4.67
C SER A 57 0.90 0.56 4.60
N LEU A 58 0.15 -0.32 5.27
CA LEU A 58 -1.31 -0.24 5.33
C LEU A 58 -1.79 1.04 6.01
N GLN A 59 -1.15 1.45 7.11
CA GLN A 59 -1.47 2.70 7.80
C GLN A 59 -1.19 3.91 6.90
N ALA A 60 -0.08 3.92 6.18
CA ALA A 60 0.23 4.97 5.21
C ALA A 60 -0.85 5.06 4.11
N LEU A 61 -1.29 3.90 3.57
CA LEU A 61 -2.37 3.85 2.57
C LEU A 61 -3.70 4.35 3.13
N LEU A 62 -4.06 4.01 4.37
CA LEU A 62 -5.27 4.50 5.03
C LEU A 62 -5.27 6.01 5.28
N GLY A 63 -4.09 6.64 5.33
CA GLY A 63 -3.95 8.09 5.43
C GLY A 63 -4.20 8.84 4.10
N LEU A 64 -4.31 8.13 2.98
CA LEU A 64 -4.50 8.73 1.67
C LEU A 64 -5.98 9.00 1.34
N SER A 65 -6.21 9.99 0.49
CA SER A 65 -7.55 10.25 -0.06
C SER A 65 -8.02 9.10 -0.97
N VAL A 66 -9.34 8.96 -1.13
CA VAL A 66 -9.93 7.98 -2.07
C VAL A 66 -9.43 8.20 -3.50
N ILE A 67 -9.17 9.46 -3.89
CA ILE A 67 -8.62 9.80 -5.21
C ILE A 67 -7.21 9.24 -5.35
N SER A 68 -6.35 9.46 -4.35
CA SER A 68 -4.98 8.93 -4.33
C SER A 68 -4.97 7.40 -4.39
N LEU A 69 -5.84 6.73 -3.62
CA LEU A 69 -5.94 5.26 -3.63
C LEU A 69 -6.41 4.73 -4.99
N SER A 70 -7.39 5.39 -5.61
CA SER A 70 -7.86 5.04 -6.96
C SER A 70 -6.76 5.24 -8.01
N ALA A 71 -5.99 6.32 -7.89
CA ALA A 71 -4.87 6.61 -8.77
C ALA A 71 -3.75 5.56 -8.64
N ILE A 72 -3.37 5.18 -7.41
CA ILE A 72 -2.42 4.09 -7.15
C ILE A 72 -2.91 2.78 -7.77
N SER A 73 -4.20 2.44 -7.61
CA SER A 73 -4.77 1.22 -8.20
C SER A 73 -4.61 1.16 -9.73
N LYS A 74 -4.77 2.30 -10.42
CA LYS A 74 -4.50 2.38 -11.87
C LYS A 74 -3.02 2.21 -12.19
N LEU A 75 -2.13 2.84 -11.42
CA LEU A 75 -0.68 2.73 -11.59
C LEU A 75 -0.18 1.29 -11.46
N LEU A 76 -0.80 0.48 -10.59
CA LEU A 76 -0.46 -0.94 -10.45
C LEU A 76 -0.66 -1.75 -11.75
N SER A 77 -1.41 -1.21 -12.74
CA SER A 77 -1.56 -1.83 -14.06
C SER A 77 -0.38 -1.58 -15.00
N SER A 78 0.54 -0.68 -14.64
CA SER A 78 1.73 -0.31 -15.44
C SER A 78 3.01 -0.42 -14.59
N PRO A 79 3.38 -1.64 -14.14
CA PRO A 79 4.50 -1.85 -13.22
C PRO A 79 5.87 -1.44 -13.79
N GLU A 80 5.99 -1.34 -15.11
CA GLU A 80 7.22 -0.88 -15.79
C GLU A 80 7.60 0.58 -15.48
N TYR A 81 6.66 1.38 -14.98
CA TYR A 81 6.91 2.77 -14.55
C TYR A 81 7.01 2.92 -13.03
N ALA A 82 6.97 1.82 -12.26
CA ALA A 82 6.96 1.88 -10.80
C ALA A 82 8.21 2.57 -10.25
N ASP A 83 9.40 2.23 -10.77
CA ASP A 83 10.67 2.81 -10.33
C ASP A 83 10.72 4.33 -10.60
N ASP A 84 10.30 4.76 -11.79
CA ASP A 84 10.24 6.17 -12.16
C ASP A 84 9.30 6.97 -11.23
N ILE A 85 8.16 6.38 -10.85
CA ILE A 85 7.20 7.00 -9.92
C ILE A 85 7.77 7.06 -8.51
N ILE A 86 8.43 6.01 -8.04
CA ILE A 86 9.08 5.98 -6.74
C ILE A 86 10.16 7.06 -6.67
N GLU A 87 10.97 7.20 -7.72
CA GLU A 87 12.00 8.24 -7.80
C GLU A 87 11.38 9.64 -7.77
N LEU A 88 10.30 9.87 -8.53
CA LEU A 88 9.57 11.13 -8.50
C LEU A 88 9.06 11.46 -7.08
N MET A 89 8.45 10.49 -6.39
CA MET A 89 7.95 10.70 -5.02
C MET A 89 9.08 11.00 -4.04
N HIS A 90 10.24 10.33 -4.17
CA HIS A 90 11.42 10.65 -3.37
C HIS A 90 11.93 12.08 -3.63
N GLN A 91 11.92 12.55 -4.87
CA GLN A 91 12.29 13.93 -5.21
C GLN A 91 11.33 14.93 -4.57
N VAL A 92 10.02 14.70 -4.67
CA VAL A 92 8.98 15.57 -4.06
C VAL A 92 9.16 15.63 -2.55
N VAL A 93 9.28 14.48 -1.87
CA VAL A 93 9.48 14.43 -0.41
C VAL A 93 10.80 15.11 0.00
N GLY A 94 11.87 14.89 -0.77
CA GLY A 94 13.17 15.51 -0.53
C GLY A 94 13.18 17.03 -0.68
N GLN A 95 12.35 17.58 -1.57
CA GLN A 95 12.18 19.03 -1.73
C GLN A 95 11.29 19.62 -0.63
N LEU A 96 10.23 18.91 -0.23
CA LEU A 96 9.35 19.32 0.86
C LEU A 96 10.08 19.41 2.21
N GLY A 97 11.04 18.51 2.44
CA GLY A 97 11.86 18.52 3.66
C GLY A 97 12.93 19.63 3.72
N LYS A 98 13.22 20.32 2.60
CA LYS A 98 14.26 21.36 2.51
C LYS A 98 13.71 22.78 2.49
N THR A 99 12.43 22.94 2.16
CA THR A 99 11.85 24.25 1.88
C THR A 99 10.77 24.51 2.91
N GLU A 100 10.89 25.58 3.70
CA GLU A 100 9.77 26.07 4.53
C GLU A 100 8.66 26.75 3.68
N GLN A 101 8.68 26.56 2.36
CA GLN A 101 7.66 27.07 1.45
C GLN A 101 6.55 26.04 1.24
N ASP A 102 5.31 26.53 1.19
CA ASP A 102 4.09 25.77 0.91
C ASP A 102 3.97 25.26 -0.54
N SER A 103 4.98 25.45 -1.39
CA SER A 103 4.94 25.06 -2.80
C SER A 103 6.27 24.46 -3.27
N VAL A 104 6.23 23.23 -3.75
CA VAL A 104 7.36 22.52 -4.35
C VAL A 104 7.14 22.43 -5.88
N GLU A 105 8.13 22.83 -6.67
CA GLU A 105 8.09 22.66 -8.12
C GLU A 105 8.79 21.35 -8.50
N CYS A 106 8.06 20.46 -9.17
CA CYS A 106 8.56 19.15 -9.57
C CYS A 106 8.44 18.96 -11.08
N HIS A 107 9.55 18.59 -11.73
CA HIS A 107 9.57 18.31 -13.16
C HIS A 107 9.12 16.86 -13.42
N VAL A 108 7.95 16.70 -14.02
CA VAL A 108 7.42 15.38 -14.39
C VAL A 108 7.64 15.13 -15.87
N SER A 109 8.22 13.97 -16.21
CA SER A 109 8.37 13.54 -17.61
C SER A 109 6.99 13.39 -18.27
N VAL A 110 6.86 13.84 -19.52
CA VAL A 110 5.62 13.71 -20.32
C VAL A 110 5.18 12.24 -20.43
N LYS A 111 6.15 11.31 -20.48
CA LYS A 111 5.85 9.87 -20.51
C LYS A 111 5.14 9.42 -19.23
N LEU A 112 5.66 9.85 -18.07
CA LEU A 112 5.09 9.51 -16.78
C LEU A 112 3.70 10.14 -16.61
N TRP A 113 3.56 11.40 -17.04
CA TRP A 113 2.30 12.13 -17.02
C TRP A 113 1.18 11.41 -17.78
N SER A 114 1.52 10.73 -18.89
CA SER A 114 0.56 9.96 -19.68
C SER A 114 0.16 8.61 -19.06
N VAL A 115 0.83 8.15 -18.00
CA VAL A 115 0.52 6.87 -17.35
C VAL A 115 -0.80 7.00 -16.57
N PRO A 116 -1.77 6.08 -16.77
CA PRO A 116 -3.02 6.09 -16.03
C PRO A 116 -2.80 6.03 -14.52
N GLY A 117 -3.33 7.00 -13.78
CA GLY A 117 -3.15 7.13 -12.33
C GLY A 117 -2.00 8.06 -11.92
N CYS A 118 -1.04 8.39 -12.79
CA CYS A 118 0.08 9.23 -12.40
C CYS A 118 -0.35 10.68 -12.13
N HIS A 119 -0.97 11.33 -13.11
CA HIS A 119 -1.41 12.72 -12.97
C HIS A 119 -2.52 12.86 -11.93
N GLU A 120 -3.41 11.86 -11.77
CA GLU A 120 -4.42 11.89 -10.71
C GLU A 120 -3.80 11.77 -9.32
N LEU A 121 -2.78 10.93 -9.15
CA LEU A 121 -2.05 10.77 -7.89
C LEU A 121 -1.33 12.06 -7.52
N LEU A 122 -0.63 12.67 -8.48
CA LEU A 122 0.04 13.94 -8.25
C LEU A 122 -1.00 14.98 -7.87
N ALA A 123 -2.03 15.22 -8.69
CA ALA A 123 -3.06 16.21 -8.42
C ALA A 123 -3.78 16.03 -7.07
N SER A 124 -3.89 14.80 -6.55
CA SER A 124 -4.50 14.52 -5.25
C SER A 124 -3.57 14.73 -4.06
N LEU A 125 -2.24 14.66 -4.26
CA LEU A 125 -1.23 14.90 -3.22
C LEU A 125 -0.92 16.39 -3.00
N GLY A 126 -1.35 17.26 -3.91
CA GLY A 126 -1.15 18.70 -3.82
C GLY A 126 -1.52 19.40 -5.13
N LYS A 127 -1.72 20.72 -5.10
CA LYS A 127 -1.89 21.53 -6.32
C LYS A 127 -0.53 21.67 -7.01
N TRP A 128 -0.04 20.62 -7.66
CA TRP A 128 1.30 20.58 -8.28
C TRP A 128 1.39 21.21 -9.67
N LEU A 129 0.32 21.79 -10.20
CA LEU A 129 0.34 22.46 -11.51
C LEU A 129 -0.43 23.78 -11.45
N GLN A 130 0.28 24.88 -11.71
CA GLN A 130 -0.25 25.89 -12.62
C GLN A 130 0.59 25.84 -13.92
N PRO A 131 -0.04 25.92 -15.10
CA PRO A 131 0.65 26.00 -16.38
C PRO A 131 1.42 27.32 -16.52
#